data_AF-A0A3B0SAG8-F1
#
_entry.id   AF-A0A3B0SAG8-F1
#
_cell.length_a   1.000
_cell.length_b   1.000
_cell.length_c   1.000
_cell.angle_alpha   90.00
_cell.angle_beta   90.00
_cell.angle_gamma   90.00
#
_symmetry.space_group_name_H-M   'P 1'
#
loop_
_entity.id
_entity.type
_entity.pdbx_description
1 polymer ?
#
loop_
_entity_poly.entity_id
_entity_poly.type
_entity_poly.pdbx_seq_one_letter_code
_entity_poly.pdbx_strand_id
1 'polypeptide(L)' 'HKACASLCIRGGIPPSFWVRTKTGAEAILLMTTADGGPMPMDILPLVADPVEATGEIVQVGDLLQFRADVAAYRRV' A
#
# COMPACT_ATOMS: atom_id res chain seq x y z
N HIS A 1 -3.83 -10.72 -0.04
CA HIS A 1 -4.51 -11.55 0.99
C HIS A 1 -4.16 -11.07 2.38
N LYS A 2 -5.14 -11.08 3.31
CA LYS A 2 -5.02 -10.49 4.65
C LYS A 2 -3.81 -10.98 5.45
N ALA A 3 -3.68 -12.30 5.60
CA ALA A 3 -2.60 -12.90 6.37
C ALA A 3 -1.21 -12.56 5.79
N CYS A 4 -1.03 -12.67 4.46
CA CYS A 4 0.25 -12.40 3.82
C CYS A 4 0.67 -10.93 3.98
N ALA A 5 -0.24 -9.99 3.70
CA ALA A 5 0.08 -8.57 3.80
C ALA A 5 0.38 -8.14 5.25
N SER A 6 -0.38 -8.65 6.22
CA SER A 6 -0.10 -8.40 7.64
C SER A 6 1.27 -8.92 8.10
N LEU A 7 1.72 -10.06 7.56
CA LEU A 7 3.06 -10.60 7.86
C LEU A 7 4.16 -9.74 7.25
N CYS A 8 4.00 -9.27 6.01
CA CYS A 8 4.94 -8.35 5.38
C CYS A 8 5.12 -7.08 6.22
N ILE A 9 4.01 -6.43 6.60
CA ILE A 9 4.02 -5.21 7.42
C ILE A 9 4.72 -5.47 8.76
N ARG A 10 4.39 -6.57 9.44
CA ARG A 10 5.05 -6.96 10.71
C ARG A 10 6.56 -7.19 10.57
N GLY A 11 7.00 -7.65 9.40
CA GLY A 11 8.41 -7.87 9.09
C GLY A 11 9.13 -6.63 8.56
N GLY A 12 8.46 -5.47 8.46
CA GLY A 12 9.03 -4.26 7.86
C GLY A 12 9.20 -4.35 6.34
N ILE A 13 8.52 -5.29 5.69
CA ILE A 13 8.56 -5.50 4.24
C ILE A 13 7.37 -4.76 3.61
N PRO A 14 7.58 -3.95 2.56
CA PRO A 14 6.51 -3.28 1.83
C PRO A 14 5.43 -4.28 1.37
N PRO A 15 4.16 -4.15 1.82
CA PRO A 15 3.09 -5.01 1.35
C PRO A 15 2.66 -4.61 -0.07
N SER A 16 2.11 -5.57 -0.82
CA SER A 16 1.51 -5.29 -2.12
C SER A 16 0.16 -4.58 -1.99
N PHE A 17 -0.04 -3.56 -2.82
CA PHE A 17 -1.29 -2.84 -3.01
C PHE A 17 -1.83 -3.15 -4.40
N TRP A 18 -2.89 -3.94 -4.43
CA TRP A 18 -3.63 -4.15 -5.67
C TRP A 18 -4.58 -2.98 -5.87
N VAL A 19 -4.49 -2.33 -7.04
CA VAL A 19 -5.31 -1.18 -7.39
C VAL A 19 -6.00 -1.41 -8.73
N ARG A 20 -7.18 -0.80 -8.87
CA ARG A 20 -7.90 -0.68 -10.14
C ARG A 20 -8.01 0.78 -10.52
N THR A 21 -7.49 1.13 -11.69
CA THR A 21 -7.55 2.49 -12.23
C THR A 21 -8.95 2.83 -12.75
N LYS A 22 -9.20 4.11 -13.04
CA LYS A 22 -10.47 4.58 -13.61
C LYS A 22 -10.80 3.94 -14.97
N THR A 23 -9.79 3.50 -15.72
CA THR A 23 -9.98 2.80 -17.02
C THR A 23 -10.21 1.31 -16.84
N GLY A 24 -10.25 0.81 -15.60
CA GLY A 24 -10.41 -0.62 -15.30
C GLY A 24 -9.09 -1.42 -15.34
N ALA A 25 -7.96 -0.80 -15.68
CA ALA A 25 -6.67 -1.47 -15.64
C ALA A 25 -6.28 -1.80 -14.19
N GLU A 26 -5.75 -3.00 -13.99
CA GLU A 26 -5.27 -3.48 -12.69
C GLU A 26 -3.76 -3.34 -12.61
N ALA A 27 -3.26 -2.98 -11.43
CA ALA A 27 -1.83 -2.90 -11.16
C ALA A 27 -1.52 -3.35 -9.74
N ILE A 28 -0.28 -3.76 -9.52
CA ILE A 28 0.27 -4.03 -8.19
C ILE A 28 1.35 -2.99 -7.92
N LEU A 29 1.20 -2.29 -6.79
CA LEU A 29 2.15 -1.32 -6.28
C LEU A 29 2.70 -1.83 -4.94
N LEU A 30 3.86 -1.34 -4.50
CA LEU A 30 4.37 -1.59 -3.15
C LEU A 30 4.02 -0.42 -2.24
N MET A 31 3.44 -0.69 -1.07
CA MET A 31 3.10 0.37 -0.12
C MET A 31 4.29 0.73 0.75
N THR A 32 4.58 2.02 0.85
CA THR A 32 5.56 2.57 1.77
C THR A 32 5.02 3.84 2.40
N THR A 33 5.66 4.29 3.47
CA THR A 33 5.44 5.65 4.00
C THR A 33 5.84 6.70 2.96
N ALA A 34 5.47 7.96 3.20
CA ALA A 34 5.74 9.08 2.30
C ALA A 34 7.24 9.24 1.96
N ASP A 35 8.13 8.91 2.90
CA ASP A 35 9.59 8.93 2.75
C ASP A 35 10.19 7.63 2.17
N GLY A 36 9.35 6.64 1.84
CA GLY A 36 9.78 5.35 1.27
C GLY A 36 10.14 4.28 2.31
N GLY A 37 9.89 4.53 3.59
CA GLY A 37 10.10 3.59 4.68
C GLY A 37 9.00 2.52 4.84
N PRO A 38 9.17 1.60 5.80
CA PRO A 38 8.18 0.55 6.09
C PRO A 38 6.84 1.13 6.56
N MET A 39 5.75 0.48 6.16
CA MET A 39 4.42 0.85 6.65
C MET A 39 4.31 0.66 8.17
N PRO A 40 3.80 1.64 8.93
CA PRO A 40 3.57 1.47 10.35
C PRO A 40 2.42 0.49 10.64
N MET A 41 2.42 -0.06 11.86
CA MET A 41 1.53 -1.16 12.26
C MET A 41 0.07 -0.73 12.43
N ASP A 42 -0.20 0.55 12.54
CA ASP A 42 -1.53 1.17 12.59
C ASP A 42 -2.34 0.99 11.29
N ILE A 43 -1.70 0.66 10.16
CA ILE A 43 -2.39 0.29 8.92
C ILE A 43 -3.07 -1.08 8.99
N LEU A 44 -2.64 -1.96 9.91
CA LEU A 44 -3.10 -3.37 9.97
C LEU A 44 -4.62 -3.55 10.01
N PRO A 45 -5.42 -2.71 10.71
CA PRO A 45 -6.87 -2.83 10.69
C PRO A 45 -7.50 -2.64 9.30
N LEU A 46 -6.81 -1.98 8.37
CA LEU A 46 -7.29 -1.73 6.99
C LEU A 46 -6.88 -2.85 6.02
N VAL A 47 -6.02 -3.78 6.44
CA VAL A 47 -5.48 -4.81 5.54
C VAL A 47 -6.58 -5.75 5.06
N ALA A 48 -6.65 -5.90 3.74
CA ALA A 48 -7.66 -6.65 2.98
C ALA A 48 -9.08 -6.09 3.02
N ASP A 49 -9.26 -4.89 3.57
CA ASP A 49 -10.49 -4.12 3.37
C ASP A 49 -10.36 -3.29 2.09
N PRO A 50 -11.46 -3.02 1.36
CA PRO A 50 -11.47 -2.01 0.31
C PRO A 50 -11.14 -0.64 0.92
N VAL A 51 -10.16 0.04 0.34
CA VAL A 51 -9.73 1.36 0.79
C VAL A 51 -9.51 2.30 -0.39
N GLU A 52 -9.69 3.59 -0.13
CA GLU A 52 -9.21 4.68 -0.97
C GLU A 52 -8.03 5.39 -0.28
N ALA A 53 -7.08 5.87 -1.06
CA ALA A 53 -5.94 6.64 -0.57
C ALA A 53 -5.43 7.60 -1.64
N THR A 54 -4.84 8.71 -1.21
CA THR A 54 -4.11 9.66 -2.07
C THR A 54 -2.65 9.68 -1.67
N GLY A 55 -1.77 9.63 -2.67
CA GLY A 55 -0.32 9.57 -2.47
C GLY A 55 0.42 9.73 -3.79
N GLU A 56 1.70 9.43 -3.77
CA GLU A 56 2.58 9.54 -4.94
C GLU A 56 2.96 8.14 -5.46
N ILE A 57 3.00 7.98 -6.79
CA ILE A 57 3.57 6.79 -7.43
C ILE A 57 5.02 7.09 -7.78
N VAL A 58 5.95 6.33 -7.20
CA VAL A 58 7.39 6.49 -7.41
C VAL A 58 7.98 5.20 -7.99
N GLN A 59 8.73 5.31 -9.09
CA GLN A 59 9.50 4.21 -9.65
C GLN A 59 10.83 4.06 -8.89
N VAL A 60 11.11 2.87 -8.36
CA VAL A 60 12.38 2.52 -7.72
C VAL A 60 12.92 1.25 -8.37
N GLY A 61 13.91 1.41 -9.25
CA GLY A 61 14.36 0.30 -10.10
C GLY A 61 13.24 -0.16 -11.03
N ASP A 62 12.89 -1.44 -10.96
CA ASP A 62 11.78 -2.08 -11.68
C ASP A 62 10.45 -2.08 -10.90
N LEU A 63 10.46 -1.58 -9.65
CA LEU A 63 9.29 -1.58 -8.77
C LEU A 63 8.55 -0.24 -8.79
N LEU A 64 7.22 -0.31 -8.76
CA LEU A 64 6.36 0.84 -8.53
C LEU A 64 5.94 0.89 -7.06
N GLN A 65 6.25 2.00 -6.38
CA GLN A 65 5.83 2.27 -5.02
C GLN A 65 4.65 3.23 -5.01
N PHE A 66 3.68 2.96 -4.14
CA PHE A 66 2.69 3.94 -3.71
C PHE A 66 3.12 4.47 -2.34
N ARG A 67 3.52 5.74 -2.31
CA ARG A 67 4.00 6.43 -1.12
C ARG A 67 2.88 7.27 -0.52
N ALA A 68 2.49 6.96 0.70
CA ALA A 68 1.48 7.71 1.43
C ALA A 68 1.64 7.56 2.94
N ASP A 69 1.18 8.56 3.69
CA ASP A 69 1.00 8.44 5.13
C ASP A 69 -0.20 7.53 5.44
N VAL A 70 -0.18 6.85 6.59
CA VAL A 70 -1.30 5.99 7.03
C VAL A 70 -2.60 6.78 7.17
N ALA A 71 -2.54 8.05 7.57
CA ALA A 71 -3.69 8.93 7.66
C ALA A 71 -4.37 9.21 6.30
N ALA A 72 -3.71 8.90 5.18
CA ALA A 72 -4.26 9.05 3.85
C ALA A 72 -5.24 7.92 3.46
N TYR A 73 -5.26 6.79 4.19
CA TYR A 73 -6.08 5.63 3.86
C TYR A 73 -7.43 5.69 4.56
N ARG A 74 -8.50 5.42 3.80
CA ARG A 74 -9.88 5.41 4.31
C ARG A 74 -10.61 4.20 3.75
N ARG A 75 -11.45 3.56 4.57
CA ARG A 75 -12.35 2.49 4.10
C ARG A 75 -13.40 3.08 3.16
N VAL A 76 -13.75 2.33 2.12
CA VAL A 76 -14.86 2.63 1.21
C VAL A 76 -16.13 1.94 1.69
#